data_AF-A0A7H1NUN2-F1
#
_entry.id   AF-A0A7H1NUN2-F1
#
_cell.length_a   1.000
_cell.length_b   1.000
_cell.length_c   1.000
_cell.angle_alpha   90.00
_cell.angle_beta   90.00
_cell.angle_gamma   90.00
#
_symmetry.space_group_name_H-M   'P 1'
#
loop_
_entity.id
_entity.type
_entity.pdbx_description
1 polymer ?
#
loop_
_entity_poly.entity_id
_entity_poly.type
_entity_poly.pdbx_seq_one_letter_code
_entity_poly.pdbx_strand_id
1 'polypeptide(L)'
;MTKASKNILSVAKTQRKKEEKNKKPSLVEAAPIAKPHTASSKKVSTKKTSTKPALPPKATKKNNPKKRPNKIILPKAGTVSADILDTLFDVVTSRRTADPAISHSARLLAKGRNKVAQKFGEEAVECLIEAASGNTKELISESADVLYHLIVVWVDAGLHPSEVWAELARRKGISGIEEKASRPAENLVVPLTTKQE
;
A
#
# COMPACT_ATOMS: atom_id res chain seq x y z
N MET A 1 -28.12 -25.70 -37.74
CA MET A 1 -27.35 -26.59 -36.84
C MET A 1 -27.66 -28.04 -37.18
N THR A 2 -26.63 -28.78 -37.60
CA THR A 2 -26.71 -30.15 -38.11
C THR A 2 -27.09 -31.16 -37.02
N LYS A 3 -27.72 -32.27 -37.44
CA LYS A 3 -28.25 -33.36 -36.58
C LYS A 3 -27.24 -33.91 -35.55
N ALA A 4 -25.94 -33.73 -35.76
CA ALA A 4 -24.89 -34.14 -34.83
C ALA A 4 -24.83 -33.30 -33.54
N SER A 5 -25.21 -32.02 -33.57
CA SER A 5 -25.13 -31.13 -32.38
C SER A 5 -26.26 -31.36 -31.37
N LYS A 6 -27.33 -32.08 -31.73
CA LYS A 6 -28.44 -32.38 -30.82
C LYS A 6 -28.19 -33.61 -29.93
N ASN A 7 -27.25 -34.49 -30.28
CA ASN A 7 -27.00 -35.74 -29.55
C ASN A 7 -26.01 -35.58 -28.37
N ILE A 8 -25.14 -34.57 -28.39
CA ILE A 8 -24.20 -34.30 -27.29
C ILE A 8 -24.89 -33.58 -26.12
N LEU A 9 -25.95 -32.78 -26.39
CA LEU A 9 -26.71 -32.10 -25.35
C LEU A 9 -27.65 -33.03 -24.54
N SER A 10 -28.03 -34.20 -25.06
CA SER A 10 -28.90 -35.16 -24.34
C SER A 10 -28.11 -36.05 -23.37
N VAL A 11 -26.86 -36.38 -23.71
CA VAL A 11 -25.99 -37.23 -22.88
C VAL A 11 -25.48 -36.49 -21.63
N ALA A 12 -25.23 -35.18 -21.73
CA ALA A 12 -24.74 -34.37 -20.61
C ALA A 12 -25.80 -34.02 -19.54
N LYS A 13 -27.10 -34.08 -19.87
CA LYS A 13 -28.18 -33.81 -18.90
C LYS A 13 -28.59 -35.02 -18.06
N THR A 14 -28.20 -36.23 -18.46
CA THR A 14 -28.58 -37.48 -17.76
C THR A 14 -27.59 -37.86 -16.64
N GLN A 15 -26.37 -37.31 -16.64
CA GLN A 15 -25.36 -37.61 -15.60
C GLN A 15 -25.44 -36.68 -14.37
N ARG A 16 -26.13 -35.52 -14.44
CA ARG A 16 -26.27 -34.59 -13.30
C ARG A 16 -27.38 -34.93 -12.30
N LYS A 17 -28.16 -35.99 -12.54
CA LYS A 17 -29.32 -36.34 -11.69
C LYS A 17 -29.09 -37.51 -10.73
N LYS A 18 -27.85 -38.02 -10.60
CA LYS A 18 -27.50 -39.15 -9.71
C LYS A 18 -26.63 -38.80 -8.50
N GLU A 19 -26.05 -37.61 -8.40
CA GLU A 19 -25.21 -37.23 -7.23
C GLU A 19 -25.97 -36.47 -6.12
N GLU A 20 -27.20 -36.01 -6.36
CA GLU A 20 -27.95 -35.16 -5.43
C GLU A 20 -28.87 -35.94 -4.46
N LYS A 21 -28.50 -37.18 -4.10
CA LYS A 21 -29.36 -38.04 -3.25
C LYS A 21 -28.70 -38.68 -2.04
N ASN A 22 -27.47 -38.33 -1.66
CA ASN A 22 -26.91 -38.92 -0.45
C ASN A 22 -25.95 -38.00 0.32
N LYS A 23 -26.50 -37.15 1.19
CA LYS A 23 -25.90 -36.84 2.51
C LYS A 23 -26.88 -36.06 3.39
N LYS A 24 -27.45 -36.77 4.38
CA LYS A 24 -28.17 -36.21 5.53
C LYS A 24 -27.17 -35.72 6.60
N PRO A 25 -27.60 -34.84 7.53
CA PRO A 25 -26.74 -34.15 8.50
C PRO A 25 -26.66 -34.89 9.85
N SER A 26 -25.57 -34.70 10.59
CA SER A 26 -25.53 -35.00 12.03
C SER A 26 -24.76 -33.93 12.80
N LEU A 27 -25.50 -33.14 13.58
CA LEU A 27 -25.04 -32.53 14.83
C LEU A 27 -24.71 -33.63 15.83
N VAL A 28 -23.65 -33.51 16.65
CA VAL A 28 -23.72 -33.50 18.13
C VAL A 28 -22.39 -33.01 18.77
N GLU A 29 -22.55 -32.13 19.76
CA GLU A 29 -21.89 -32.08 21.09
C GLU A 29 -20.47 -31.55 21.38
N ALA A 30 -20.35 -31.17 22.65
CA ALA A 30 -19.56 -30.10 23.26
C ALA A 30 -18.34 -30.60 24.05
N ALA A 31 -17.55 -29.62 24.53
CA ALA A 31 -16.33 -29.66 25.34
C ALA A 31 -16.42 -30.43 26.69
N PRO A 32 -15.45 -30.37 27.64
CA PRO A 32 -14.03 -29.93 27.65
C PRO A 32 -13.09 -31.01 28.29
N ILE A 33 -11.81 -30.73 28.60
CA ILE A 33 -11.10 -31.04 29.88
C ILE A 33 -9.57 -30.83 29.80
N ALA A 34 -9.02 -30.52 30.97
CA ALA A 34 -7.73 -30.01 31.41
C ALA A 34 -6.45 -30.84 31.18
N LYS A 35 -5.34 -30.13 31.49
CA LYS A 35 -3.91 -30.51 31.61
C LYS A 35 -3.63 -31.82 32.37
N PRO A 36 -2.37 -32.31 32.29
CA PRO A 36 -1.55 -32.25 33.50
C PRO A 36 -0.10 -31.76 33.29
N HIS A 37 0.43 -31.22 34.38
CA HIS A 37 1.81 -30.83 34.60
C HIS A 37 2.67 -32.05 34.97
N THR A 38 3.96 -32.05 34.61
CA THR A 38 5.01 -32.70 35.42
C THR A 38 6.23 -31.78 35.55
N ALA A 39 6.60 -31.55 36.81
CA ALA A 39 7.77 -30.84 37.31
C ALA A 39 9.05 -31.69 37.14
N SER A 40 10.26 -31.12 37.12
CA SER A 40 11.21 -31.02 38.26
C SER A 40 12.61 -30.90 37.62
N SER A 41 13.66 -30.21 38.08
CA SER A 41 13.95 -29.56 39.36
C SER A 41 15.18 -28.64 39.28
N LYS A 42 15.10 -27.54 40.03
CA LYS A 42 16.11 -26.88 40.89
C LYS A 42 17.57 -26.73 40.43
N LYS A 43 18.03 -25.46 40.48
CA LYS A 43 19.04 -25.06 41.50
C LYS A 43 18.85 -23.60 41.96
N VAL A 44 19.01 -23.45 43.27
CA VAL A 44 18.76 -22.27 44.12
C VAL A 44 20.03 -21.42 44.19
N SER A 45 19.91 -20.08 44.16
CA SER A 45 20.82 -19.19 44.90
C SER A 45 20.20 -17.80 45.16
N THR A 46 20.07 -17.51 46.45
CA THR A 46 20.18 -16.23 47.16
C THR A 46 19.33 -14.99 46.79
N LYS A 47 18.46 -14.70 47.76
CA LYS A 47 17.62 -13.52 48.05
C LYS A 47 18.41 -12.20 48.04
N LYS A 48 17.96 -11.20 47.27
CA LYS A 48 18.26 -9.77 47.49
C LYS A 48 16.96 -8.97 47.37
N THR A 49 16.55 -8.39 48.49
CA THR A 49 15.42 -7.49 48.65
C THR A 49 15.73 -6.09 48.14
N SER A 50 14.67 -5.38 47.75
CA SER A 50 14.49 -3.92 47.64
C SER A 50 14.57 -3.26 46.25
N THR A 51 13.47 -2.53 45.99
CA THR A 51 13.25 -1.35 45.13
C THR A 51 13.34 -1.49 43.59
N LYS A 52 12.14 -1.58 43.01
CA LYS A 52 11.81 -1.38 41.59
C LYS A 52 12.15 0.08 41.19
N PRO A 53 13.04 0.33 40.21
CA PRO A 53 13.20 1.67 39.65
C PRO A 53 11.97 2.00 38.80
N ALA A 54 11.36 3.16 39.07
CA ALA A 54 10.30 3.72 38.23
C ALA A 54 10.83 3.90 36.80
N LEU A 55 10.03 3.52 35.81
CA LEU A 55 10.29 3.84 34.41
C LEU A 55 10.42 5.36 34.28
N PRO A 56 11.41 5.89 33.53
CA PRO A 56 11.46 7.30 33.21
C PRO A 56 10.20 7.70 32.43
N PRO A 57 9.61 8.88 32.66
CA PRO A 57 8.45 9.33 31.91
C PRO A 57 8.79 9.35 30.42
N LYS A 58 7.91 8.75 29.60
CA LYS A 58 7.95 8.85 28.13
C LYS A 58 8.10 10.32 27.77
N ALA A 59 9.25 10.68 27.19
CA ALA A 59 9.45 11.97 26.56
C ALA A 59 8.32 12.16 25.53
N THR A 60 7.41 13.08 25.82
CA THR A 60 6.42 13.55 24.88
C THR A 60 7.20 14.14 23.71
N LYS A 61 7.15 13.49 22.54
CA LYS A 61 7.57 14.13 21.29
C LYS A 61 6.69 15.36 21.15
N LYS A 62 7.26 16.52 21.45
CA LYS A 62 6.68 17.82 21.17
C LYS A 62 6.49 17.87 19.66
N ASN A 63 5.28 17.63 19.20
CA ASN A 63 4.88 17.90 17.82
C ASN A 63 5.13 19.38 17.60
N ASN A 64 6.26 19.70 16.99
CA ASN A 64 6.57 21.07 16.61
C ASN A 64 5.66 21.34 15.40
N PRO A 65 4.67 22.24 15.51
CA PRO A 65 3.79 22.52 14.38
C PRO A 65 4.67 22.94 13.20
N LYS A 66 4.53 22.24 12.05
CA LYS A 66 5.15 22.63 10.77
C LYS A 66 4.78 24.12 10.60
N LYS A 67 5.75 25.03 10.75
CA LYS A 67 5.53 26.49 10.68
C LYS A 67 4.96 26.79 9.30
N ARG A 68 3.65 26.99 9.20
CA ARG A 68 2.99 27.27 7.92
C ARG A 68 3.64 28.53 7.35
N PRO A 69 4.32 28.47 6.18
CA PRO A 69 4.95 29.64 5.60
C PRO A 69 3.88 30.71 5.30
N ASN A 70 4.33 31.97 5.23
CA ASN A 70 3.52 33.15 4.87
C ASN A 70 2.47 32.81 3.81
N LYS A 71 1.23 33.31 4.00
CA LYS A 71 0.07 33.06 3.13
C LYS A 71 0.44 33.13 1.64
N ILE A 72 0.77 31.97 1.07
CA ILE A 72 1.12 31.83 -0.35
C ILE A 72 -0.18 32.07 -1.11
N ILE A 73 -0.20 33.09 -1.96
CA ILE A 73 -1.32 33.36 -2.87
C ILE A 73 -1.20 32.33 -3.98
N LEU A 74 -2.10 31.35 -3.99
CA LEU A 74 -2.17 30.39 -5.09
C LEU A 74 -2.56 31.12 -6.37
N PRO A 75 -1.93 30.79 -7.52
CA PRO A 75 -2.37 31.29 -8.81
C PRO A 75 -3.84 30.91 -9.04
N LYS A 76 -4.56 31.74 -9.80
CA LYS A 76 -5.98 31.49 -10.10
C LYS A 76 -6.11 30.15 -10.84
N ALA A 77 -7.12 29.36 -10.46
CA ALA A 77 -7.42 28.11 -11.15
C ALA A 77 -7.58 28.34 -12.67
N GLY A 78 -6.92 27.50 -13.48
CA GLY A 78 -6.95 27.57 -14.94
C GLY A 78 -5.85 28.40 -15.60
N THR A 79 -4.97 29.07 -14.85
CA THR A 79 -3.80 29.76 -15.42
C THR A 79 -2.55 28.89 -15.49
N VAL A 80 -2.56 27.72 -14.86
CA VAL A 80 -1.46 26.75 -14.80
C VAL A 80 -1.96 25.44 -15.37
N SER A 81 -1.17 24.83 -16.26
CA SER A 81 -1.48 23.56 -16.92
C SER A 81 -0.62 22.42 -16.36
N ALA A 82 -0.83 21.19 -16.86
CA ALA A 82 -0.14 20.00 -16.37
C ALA A 82 1.38 19.98 -16.64
N ASP A 83 1.87 20.85 -17.54
CA ASP A 83 3.29 21.09 -17.82
C ASP A 83 4.10 21.52 -16.58
N ILE A 84 3.41 22.00 -15.53
CA ILE A 84 4.04 22.26 -14.23
C ILE A 84 4.73 21.01 -13.65
N LEU A 85 4.24 19.81 -13.96
CA LEU A 85 4.83 18.56 -13.46
C LEU A 85 6.16 18.26 -14.14
N ASP A 86 6.28 18.55 -15.45
CA ASP A 86 7.54 18.41 -16.18
C ASP A 86 8.55 19.48 -15.69
N THR A 87 8.10 20.71 -15.49
CA THR A 87 8.93 21.78 -14.90
C THR A 87 9.43 21.40 -13.50
N LEU A 88 8.57 20.83 -12.66
CA LEU A 88 8.97 20.35 -11.33
C LEU A 88 9.98 19.20 -11.42
N PHE A 89 9.80 18.28 -12.36
CA PHE A 89 10.75 17.20 -12.61
C PHE A 89 12.14 17.73 -12.98
N ASP A 90 12.24 18.70 -13.88
CA ASP A 90 13.51 19.34 -14.27
C ASP A 90 14.18 20.02 -13.07
N VAL A 91 13.39 20.73 -12.26
CA VAL A 91 13.87 21.38 -11.04
C VAL A 91 14.39 20.36 -10.02
N VAL A 92 13.67 19.25 -9.79
CA VAL A 92 14.11 18.21 -8.85
C VAL A 92 15.37 17.50 -9.39
N THR A 93 15.42 17.20 -10.69
CA THR A 93 16.57 16.59 -11.35
C THR A 93 17.82 17.46 -11.25
N SER A 94 17.71 18.76 -11.54
CA SER A 94 18.84 19.71 -11.41
C SER A 94 19.35 19.84 -9.97
N ARG A 95 18.51 19.55 -8.98
CA ARG A 95 18.88 19.57 -7.55
C ARG A 95 19.51 18.28 -7.05
N ARG A 96 19.66 17.24 -7.88
CA ARG A 96 20.23 15.95 -7.47
C ARG A 96 21.66 16.07 -6.91
N THR A 97 22.45 17.00 -7.45
CA THR A 97 23.84 17.27 -7.02
C THR A 97 23.97 18.57 -6.22
N ALA A 98 22.85 19.23 -5.90
CA ALA A 98 22.86 20.43 -5.08
C ALA A 98 23.20 20.09 -3.63
N ASP A 99 23.62 21.10 -2.86
CA ASP A 99 23.94 20.91 -1.44
C ASP A 99 22.68 20.48 -0.63
N PRO A 100 22.70 19.30 0.02
CA PRO A 100 21.65 18.81 0.90
C PRO A 100 21.31 19.75 2.06
N ALA A 101 22.22 20.64 2.47
CA ALA A 101 21.95 21.59 3.55
C ALA A 101 20.91 22.64 3.14
N ILE A 102 20.94 23.08 1.88
CA ILE A 102 20.12 24.19 1.36
C ILE A 102 18.88 23.72 0.58
N SER A 103 18.93 22.55 -0.08
CA SER A 103 17.85 22.07 -0.95
C SER A 103 17.10 20.90 -0.31
N HIS A 104 15.78 21.03 -0.17
CA HIS A 104 14.94 19.94 0.34
C HIS A 104 15.01 18.69 -0.54
N SER A 105 14.91 18.86 -1.87
CA SER A 105 15.00 17.75 -2.84
C SER A 105 16.35 17.05 -2.75
N ALA A 106 17.45 17.81 -2.70
CA ALA A 106 18.80 17.25 -2.55
C ALA A 106 18.95 16.46 -1.25
N ARG A 107 18.41 17.01 -0.14
CA ARG A 107 18.43 16.35 1.17
C ARG A 107 17.67 15.04 1.19
N LEU A 108 16.55 14.96 0.47
CA LEU A 108 15.75 13.75 0.40
C LEU A 108 16.44 12.69 -0.46
N LEU A 109 16.94 13.08 -1.63
CA LEU A 109 17.71 12.22 -2.54
C LEU A 109 19.01 11.70 -1.90
N ALA A 110 19.74 12.54 -1.16
CA ALA A 110 20.95 12.15 -0.44
C ALA A 110 20.71 11.11 0.67
N LYS A 111 19.49 11.02 1.20
CA LYS A 111 19.10 9.98 2.18
C LYS A 111 18.73 8.65 1.51
N GLY A 112 18.65 8.62 0.19
CA GLY A 112 18.43 7.42 -0.61
C GLY A 112 16.98 6.95 -0.67
N ARG A 113 16.79 5.94 -1.53
CA ARG A 113 15.50 5.38 -1.94
C ARG A 113 14.51 5.10 -0.83
N ASN A 114 14.96 4.49 0.28
CA ASN A 114 14.09 4.16 1.40
C ASN A 114 13.45 5.41 2.02
N LYS A 115 14.21 6.50 2.14
CA LYS A 115 13.67 7.73 2.73
C LYS A 115 12.75 8.48 1.77
N VAL A 116 13.08 8.45 0.47
CA VAL A 116 12.22 8.99 -0.59
C VAL A 116 10.87 8.27 -0.59
N ALA A 117 10.86 6.93 -0.63
CA ALA A 117 9.66 6.11 -0.63
C ALA A 117 8.84 6.28 0.67
N GLN A 118 9.51 6.32 1.83
CA GLN A 118 8.84 6.62 3.10
C GLN A 118 8.09 7.96 3.01
N LYS A 119 8.73 8.99 2.47
CA LYS A 119 8.13 10.33 2.46
C LYS A 119 6.93 10.42 1.52
N PHE A 120 7.03 9.80 0.35
CA PHE A 120 5.87 9.61 -0.53
C PHE A 120 4.71 8.90 0.17
N GLY A 121 4.99 7.83 0.92
CA GLY A 121 3.97 7.11 1.69
C GLY A 121 3.30 7.95 2.77
N GLU A 122 4.06 8.81 3.47
CA GLU A 122 3.52 9.76 4.46
C GLU A 122 2.50 10.72 3.80
N GLU A 123 2.85 11.38 2.69
CA GLU A 123 1.94 12.33 2.04
C GLU A 123 0.72 11.64 1.40
N ALA A 124 0.88 10.42 0.90
CA ALA A 124 -0.25 9.63 0.37
C ALA A 124 -1.28 9.32 1.47
N VAL A 125 -0.82 9.05 2.70
CA VAL A 125 -1.70 8.82 3.85
C VAL A 125 -2.33 10.13 4.33
N GLU A 126 -1.56 11.23 4.41
CA GLU A 126 -2.10 12.57 4.77
C GLU A 126 -3.21 12.98 3.76
N CYS A 127 -2.97 12.82 2.45
CA CYS A 127 -3.96 13.07 1.39
C CYS A 127 -5.23 12.19 1.54
N LEU A 128 -5.06 10.91 1.85
CA LEU A 128 -6.20 10.00 2.09
C LEU A 128 -7.04 10.44 3.29
N ILE A 129 -6.39 10.89 4.38
CA ILE A 129 -7.07 11.37 5.57
C ILE A 129 -7.91 12.61 5.24
N GLU A 130 -7.35 13.58 4.51
CA GLU A 130 -8.09 14.80 4.14
C GLU A 130 -9.21 14.54 3.13
N ALA A 131 -9.05 13.54 2.26
CA ALA A 131 -10.13 13.06 1.40
C ALA A 131 -11.28 12.46 2.22
N ALA A 132 -10.96 11.62 3.21
CA ALA A 132 -11.94 10.98 4.09
C ALA A 132 -12.64 11.99 5.03
N SER A 133 -11.95 13.07 5.42
CA SER A 133 -12.49 14.12 6.29
C SER A 133 -13.35 15.15 5.55
N GLY A 134 -13.33 15.16 4.20
CA GLY A 134 -14.04 16.13 3.38
C GLY A 134 -13.39 17.52 3.36
N ASN A 135 -12.14 17.65 3.84
CA ASN A 135 -11.43 18.92 3.90
C ASN A 135 -10.81 19.27 2.55
N THR A 136 -11.60 19.88 1.67
CA THR A 136 -11.19 20.18 0.28
C THR A 136 -9.91 21.01 0.19
N LYS A 137 -9.72 21.97 1.11
CA LYS A 137 -8.55 22.85 1.08
C LYS A 137 -7.25 22.11 1.38
N GLU A 138 -7.24 21.32 2.46
CA GLU A 138 -6.05 20.53 2.80
C GLU A 138 -5.89 19.37 1.80
N LEU A 139 -6.97 18.77 1.29
CA LEU A 139 -6.90 17.78 0.21
C LEU A 139 -6.17 18.30 -1.04
N ILE A 140 -6.41 19.54 -1.46
CA ILE A 140 -5.67 20.17 -2.57
C ILE A 140 -4.18 20.28 -2.23
N SER A 141 -3.84 20.69 -1.00
CA SER A 141 -2.45 20.83 -0.54
C SER A 141 -1.75 19.48 -0.51
N GLU A 142 -2.34 18.48 0.13
CA GLU A 142 -1.78 17.13 0.24
C GLU A 142 -1.71 16.42 -1.11
N SER A 143 -2.65 16.68 -2.03
CA SER A 143 -2.56 16.18 -3.41
C SER A 143 -1.34 16.75 -4.15
N ALA A 144 -1.01 18.02 -3.92
CA ALA A 144 0.19 18.63 -4.50
C ALA A 144 1.47 18.00 -3.90
N ASP A 145 1.49 17.74 -2.60
CA ASP A 145 2.62 17.08 -1.93
C ASP A 145 2.81 15.64 -2.42
N VAL A 146 1.72 14.89 -2.65
CA VAL A 146 1.75 13.56 -3.29
C VAL A 146 2.40 13.63 -4.67
N LEU A 147 1.98 14.55 -5.54
CA LEU A 147 2.54 14.68 -6.88
C LEU A 147 4.03 15.07 -6.84
N TYR A 148 4.39 16.02 -5.98
CA TYR A 148 5.79 16.43 -5.80
C TYR A 148 6.66 15.26 -5.31
N HIS A 149 6.22 14.52 -4.29
CA HIS A 149 7.00 13.40 -3.76
C HIS A 149 7.04 12.21 -4.72
N LEU A 150 6.02 12.01 -5.56
CA LEU A 150 6.05 11.04 -6.65
C LEU A 150 7.11 11.42 -7.71
N ILE A 151 7.23 12.70 -8.06
CA ILE A 151 8.31 13.19 -8.94
C ILE A 151 9.69 12.89 -8.32
N VAL A 152 9.88 13.10 -7.02
CA VAL A 152 11.15 12.76 -6.36
C VAL A 152 11.44 11.25 -6.41
N VAL A 153 10.41 10.40 -6.29
CA VAL A 153 10.53 8.94 -6.49
C VAL A 153 11.02 8.64 -7.91
N TRP A 154 10.44 9.28 -8.94
CA TRP A 154 10.87 9.07 -10.32
C TRP A 154 12.31 9.50 -10.56
N VAL A 155 12.72 10.66 -10.05
CA VAL A 155 14.12 11.13 -10.14
C VAL A 155 15.09 10.17 -9.43
N ASP A 156 14.74 9.67 -8.24
CA ASP A 156 15.56 8.66 -7.54
C ASP A 156 15.64 7.33 -8.31
N ALA A 157 14.55 6.94 -8.98
CA ALA A 157 14.47 5.72 -9.78
C ALA A 157 15.07 5.85 -11.19
N GLY A 158 15.38 7.07 -11.64
CA GLY A 158 15.84 7.34 -13.01
C GLY A 158 14.73 7.23 -14.06
N LEU A 159 13.47 7.44 -13.68
CA LEU A 159 12.30 7.39 -14.56
C LEU A 159 11.92 8.79 -15.03
N HIS A 160 11.65 8.94 -16.33
CA HIS A 160 11.19 10.21 -16.89
C HIS A 160 9.65 10.28 -16.87
N PRO A 161 9.03 11.45 -16.57
CA PRO A 161 7.57 11.58 -16.54
C PRO A 161 6.88 11.14 -17.84
N SER A 162 7.53 11.31 -18.99
CA SER A 162 7.01 10.85 -20.29
C SER A 162 6.69 9.37 -20.35
N GLU A 163 7.43 8.53 -19.61
CA GLU A 163 7.16 7.10 -19.54
C GLU A 163 5.83 6.83 -18.82
N VAL A 164 5.55 7.60 -17.77
CA VAL A 164 4.28 7.55 -17.04
C VAL A 164 3.15 8.14 -17.88
N TRP A 165 3.39 9.24 -18.61
CA TRP A 165 2.42 9.81 -19.55
C TRP A 165 2.05 8.81 -20.66
N ALA A 166 3.04 8.08 -21.19
CA ALA A 166 2.80 7.02 -22.16
C ALA A 166 1.94 5.89 -21.59
N GLU A 167 2.18 5.47 -20.34
CA GLU A 167 1.36 4.46 -19.68
C GLU A 167 -0.07 4.96 -19.40
N LEU A 168 -0.24 6.22 -19.00
CA LEU A 168 -1.57 6.81 -18.84
C LEU A 168 -2.30 6.92 -20.18
N ALA A 169 -1.60 7.30 -21.25
CA ALA A 169 -2.16 7.35 -22.60
C ALA A 169 -2.60 5.96 -23.08
N ARG A 170 -1.81 4.91 -22.78
CA ARG A 170 -2.17 3.51 -23.07
C ARG A 170 -3.46 3.07 -22.37
N ARG A 171 -3.70 3.55 -21.14
CA ARG A 171 -4.92 3.24 -20.36
C ARG A 171 -6.10 4.14 -20.73
N LYS A 172 -5.84 5.31 -21.31
CA LYS A 172 -6.88 6.28 -21.69
C LYS A 172 -7.80 5.65 -22.74
N GLY A 173 -9.04 5.38 -22.36
CA GLY A 173 -10.06 4.78 -23.24
C GLY A 173 -10.31 3.30 -23.00
N ILE A 174 -9.51 2.62 -22.19
CA ILE A 174 -9.79 1.26 -21.70
C ILE A 174 -10.48 1.43 -20.35
N SER A 175 -11.73 0.95 -20.22
CA SER A 175 -12.40 1.00 -18.92
C SER A 175 -11.65 0.13 -17.92
N GLY A 176 -11.53 0.55 -16.65
CA GLY A 176 -10.83 -0.26 -15.63
C GLY A 176 -11.42 -1.67 -15.43
N ILE A 177 -12.69 -1.87 -15.85
CA ILE A 177 -13.35 -3.17 -15.90
C ILE A 177 -12.77 -4.03 -17.03
N GLU A 178 -12.61 -3.45 -18.22
CA GLU A 178 -12.06 -4.11 -19.40
C GLU A 178 -10.56 -4.44 -19.22
N GLU A 179 -9.79 -3.52 -18.63
CA GLU A 179 -8.39 -3.78 -18.28
C GLU A 179 -8.27 -4.97 -17.31
N LYS A 180 -9.12 -5.02 -16.27
CA LYS A 180 -9.13 -6.13 -15.30
C LYS A 180 -9.54 -7.46 -15.94
N ALA A 181 -10.46 -7.44 -16.90
CA ALA A 181 -10.88 -8.63 -17.66
C ALA A 181 -9.80 -9.14 -18.62
N SER A 182 -8.93 -8.25 -19.13
CA SER A 182 -7.85 -8.59 -20.07
C SER A 182 -6.59 -9.18 -19.41
N ARG A 183 -6.50 -9.18 -18.07
CA ARG A 183 -5.35 -9.75 -17.34
C ARG A 183 -5.40 -11.28 -17.40
N PRO A 184 -4.32 -11.99 -17.83
CA PRO A 184 -4.29 -13.44 -17.78
C PRO A 184 -4.51 -13.91 -16.34
N ALA A 185 -5.37 -14.92 -16.15
CA ALA A 185 -5.81 -15.44 -14.85
C ALA A 185 -4.72 -16.19 -14.05
N GLU A 186 -3.44 -15.91 -14.32
CA GLU A 186 -2.31 -16.64 -13.80
C GLU A 186 -1.51 -15.75 -12.84
N ASN A 187 -2.05 -15.53 -11.64
CA ASN A 187 -1.22 -15.26 -10.45
C ASN A 187 -1.96 -15.41 -9.10
N LEU A 188 -3.03 -16.20 -9.03
CA LEU A 188 -3.69 -16.54 -7.74
C LEU A 188 -3.25 -17.89 -7.15
N VAL A 189 -2.18 -18.50 -7.66
CA VAL A 189 -1.56 -19.67 -7.01
C VAL A 189 -0.24 -19.25 -6.42
N VAL A 190 -0.28 -18.71 -5.20
CA VAL A 190 0.88 -18.80 -4.30
C VAL A 190 1.00 -20.27 -3.92
N PRO A 191 2.07 -21.00 -4.29
CA PRO A 191 2.27 -22.34 -3.80
C PRO A 191 2.45 -22.26 -2.29
N LEU A 192 1.46 -22.77 -1.54
CA LEU A 192 1.63 -23.07 -0.13
C LEU A 192 2.84 -23.99 0.01
N THR A 193 3.78 -23.53 0.84
CA THR A 193 4.98 -24.21 1.29
C THR A 193 4.80 -25.72 1.44
N THR A 194 5.59 -26.52 0.72
CA THR A 194 5.90 -27.89 1.12
C THR A 194 7.26 -27.86 1.78
N LYS A 195 7.29 -27.98 3.11
CA LYS A 195 8.49 -28.40 3.84
C LYS A 195 8.77 -29.83 3.43
N GLN A 196 9.96 -30.11 2.92
CA GLN A 196 10.51 -31.47 2.93
C GLN A 196 11.47 -31.58 4.12
N GLU A 197 11.36 -32.74 4.77
CA GLU A 197 12.05 -33.18 5.98
C GLU A 197 13.56 -33.31 5.81
#